data_AF-A0A6P9CV04-F1
#
_entry.id   AF-A0A6P9CV04-F1
#
_cell.length_a   1.000
_cell.length_b   1.000
_cell.length_c   1.000
_cell.angle_alpha   90.00
_cell.angle_beta   90.00
_cell.angle_gamma   90.00
#
_symmetry.space_group_name_H-M   'P 1'
#
loop_
_entity.id
_entity.type
_entity.pdbx_description
1 polymer ?
#
loop_
_entity_poly.entity_id
_entity_poly.type
_entity_poly.pdbx_seq_one_letter_code
_entity_poly.pdbx_strand_id
1 'polypeptide(L)'
;MLRYMYNKESSSWIGGTSEPLTGFTWRGGCERETTGIQVWSEVFIIPKPDGTKVAVLLMDTQGAFDSQSTIKDCATVFALSTMTSSVQVYNLSQNIQEDDLQHLQLFTEYGRLAMEEIYQKPFQTLMFLIRDWSYPYEHPYGLKGGKQFLEKRLQVKLHQHEELQNVRKHIHSCFSNLGCFLLPHPGLKVATNPNFDGRLNDIDEEFKKELRNLIPLLLAPKNLVEKEISGSKVTCRDLVQYFKAYIKIYQGEELPHPKSMLQATAEANNLAAVAGSKDTYNKEMEQVCGGDKPYIAPADLEQKHQDLKGLAIKHFRSVKKMGGEEFCRRYQDQLEEELDDIYANFVKHNDGKNLFYAARTPATLFAVMFAMYIISGLTGFLGMNSIATLCNLVMGITLVSLCTWAYVKYSGEFREIGTLIDQMAEVLWEQRSPKKVIKPLGDNLIEDTMRQSVTNSIKAGLTEQMSQHARLKTN
;
A
#
# COMPACT_ATOMS: atom_id res chain seq x y z
N MET A 1 14.73 -16.75 9.81
CA MET A 1 13.74 -15.65 10.00
C MET A 1 12.32 -16.08 9.67
N LEU A 2 12.04 -16.61 8.47
CA LEU A 2 10.69 -17.06 8.09
C LEU A 2 10.05 -18.04 9.08
N ARG A 3 10.77 -19.10 9.50
CA ARG A 3 10.30 -20.04 10.54
C ARG A 3 9.85 -19.34 11.83
N TYR A 4 10.57 -18.31 12.27
CA TYR A 4 10.16 -17.50 13.43
C TYR A 4 8.87 -16.74 13.16
N MET A 5 8.74 -16.14 11.98
CA MET A 5 7.55 -15.37 11.60
C MET A 5 6.29 -16.25 11.50
N TYR A 6 6.42 -17.51 11.08
CA TYR A 6 5.30 -18.46 11.06
C TYR A 6 5.01 -19.08 12.44
N ASN A 7 6.03 -19.31 13.28
CA ASN A 7 5.90 -20.05 14.54
C ASN A 7 6.21 -19.21 15.79
N LYS A 8 5.78 -17.94 15.82
CA LYS A 8 6.17 -16.93 16.84
C LYS A 8 5.94 -17.34 18.30
N GLU A 9 4.90 -18.12 18.55
CA GLU A 9 4.48 -18.53 19.90
C GLU A 9 5.15 -19.82 20.37
N SER A 10 5.89 -20.49 19.48
CA SER A 10 6.55 -21.74 19.80
C SER A 10 7.94 -21.49 20.37
N SER A 11 8.24 -22.08 21.53
CA SER A 11 9.60 -22.16 22.07
C SER A 11 10.56 -22.94 21.14
N SER A 12 10.01 -23.74 20.22
CA SER A 12 10.72 -24.51 19.20
C SER A 12 10.58 -23.92 17.79
N TRP A 13 10.37 -22.60 17.65
CA TRP A 13 10.19 -21.93 16.35
C TRP A 13 11.30 -22.19 15.32
N ILE A 14 12.50 -22.56 15.77
CA ILE A 14 13.65 -22.85 14.90
C ILE A 14 13.39 -24.05 13.96
N GLY A 15 12.38 -24.87 14.27
CA GLY A 15 11.93 -26.00 13.46
C GLY A 15 12.37 -27.35 14.02
N GLY A 16 11.94 -28.42 13.36
CA GLY A 16 12.35 -29.79 13.70
C GLY A 16 13.82 -30.06 13.36
N THR A 17 14.42 -31.05 14.03
CA THR A 17 15.82 -31.44 13.84
C THR A 17 16.13 -31.99 12.44
N SER A 18 15.15 -32.64 11.80
CA SER A 18 15.26 -33.29 10.49
C SER A 18 14.60 -32.51 9.34
N GLU A 19 14.06 -31.32 9.61
CA GLU A 19 13.33 -30.53 8.62
C GLU A 19 14.29 -29.67 7.78
N PRO A 20 14.28 -29.78 6.43
CA PRO A 20 15.12 -28.97 5.56
C PRO A 20 14.73 -27.48 5.60
N LEU A 21 15.69 -26.59 5.34
CA LEU A 21 15.47 -25.15 5.36
C LEU A 21 14.88 -24.67 4.03
N THR A 22 13.69 -24.10 4.09
CA THR A 22 12.97 -23.52 2.95
C THR A 22 12.78 -22.01 3.11
N GLY A 23 12.48 -21.31 2.01
CA GLY A 23 12.33 -19.86 1.99
C GLY A 23 12.94 -19.24 0.75
N PHE A 24 13.65 -18.11 0.93
CA PHE A 24 14.54 -17.57 -0.09
C PHE A 24 15.53 -18.64 -0.58
N THR A 25 15.82 -18.64 -1.88
CA THR A 25 16.75 -19.58 -2.49
C THR A 25 18.15 -19.35 -1.96
N TRP A 26 18.79 -20.42 -1.49
CA TRP A 26 20.16 -20.40 -1.00
C TRP A 26 20.87 -21.67 -1.45
N ARG A 27 22.17 -21.58 -1.70
CA ARG A 27 23.03 -22.73 -2.03
C ARG A 27 24.46 -22.48 -1.62
N GLY A 28 25.25 -23.55 -1.50
CA GLY A 28 26.71 -23.46 -1.48
C GLY A 28 27.29 -23.21 -2.87
N GLY A 29 28.60 -23.00 -2.92
CA GLY A 29 29.34 -22.72 -4.16
C GLY A 29 29.97 -21.32 -4.18
N CYS A 30 30.87 -21.10 -5.14
CA CYS A 30 31.57 -19.81 -5.30
C CYS A 30 30.80 -18.79 -6.13
N GLU A 31 29.81 -19.25 -6.91
CA GLU A 31 28.95 -18.38 -7.71
C GLU A 31 27.78 -17.85 -6.88
N ARG A 32 27.40 -16.61 -7.16
CA ARG A 32 26.25 -15.95 -6.52
C ARG A 32 24.94 -16.69 -6.79
N GLU A 33 23.96 -16.46 -5.93
CA GLU A 33 22.59 -16.98 -6.07
C GLU A 33 21.58 -15.83 -6.17
N THR A 34 21.44 -15.02 -5.11
CA THR A 34 20.53 -13.88 -5.11
C THR A 34 21.02 -12.77 -6.04
N THR A 35 20.16 -12.32 -6.96
CA THR A 35 20.42 -11.16 -7.85
C THR A 35 19.44 -10.04 -7.52
N GLY A 36 19.94 -8.81 -7.36
CA GLY A 36 19.14 -7.64 -7.00
C GLY A 36 18.55 -7.70 -5.58
N ILE A 37 17.27 -7.35 -5.45
CA ILE A 37 16.53 -7.33 -4.19
C ILE A 37 15.29 -8.21 -4.33
N GLN A 38 15.16 -9.20 -3.45
CA GLN A 38 13.99 -10.06 -3.35
C GLN A 38 13.22 -9.72 -2.07
N VAL A 39 11.90 -9.69 -2.15
CA VAL A 39 11.03 -9.49 -0.99
C VAL A 39 10.13 -10.70 -0.86
N TRP A 40 9.94 -11.18 0.38
CA TRP A 40 9.05 -12.31 0.62
C TRP A 40 7.61 -11.95 0.22
N SER A 41 6.92 -12.87 -0.47
CA SER A 41 5.60 -12.60 -1.04
C SER A 41 4.51 -12.36 0.00
N GLU A 42 4.68 -12.92 1.20
CA GLU A 42 3.74 -12.74 2.31
C GLU A 42 4.21 -11.61 3.24
N VAL A 43 3.33 -10.61 3.44
CA VAL A 43 3.55 -9.53 4.40
C VAL A 43 2.95 -9.95 5.75
N PHE A 44 3.78 -10.02 6.79
CA PHE A 44 3.34 -10.50 8.10
C PHE A 44 2.75 -9.34 8.94
N ILE A 45 1.50 -9.48 9.38
CA ILE A 45 0.84 -8.49 10.25
C ILE A 45 1.04 -8.86 11.71
N ILE A 46 1.75 -8.02 12.47
CA ILE A 46 2.15 -8.32 13.85
C ILE A 46 1.52 -7.31 14.81
N PRO A 47 0.80 -7.75 15.86
CA PRO A 47 0.39 -6.87 16.94
C PRO A 47 1.60 -6.54 17.83
N LYS A 48 1.87 -5.24 18.01
CA LYS A 48 2.85 -4.75 18.97
C LYS A 48 2.26 -4.75 20.38
N PRO A 49 3.10 -4.70 21.44
CA PRO A 49 2.63 -4.65 22.83
C PRO A 49 1.72 -3.46 23.15
N ASP A 50 1.81 -2.39 22.36
CA ASP A 50 0.97 -1.18 22.47
C ASP A 50 -0.42 -1.33 21.82
N GLY A 51 -0.73 -2.49 21.24
CA GLY A 51 -1.99 -2.78 20.56
C GLY A 51 -2.04 -2.36 19.09
N THR A 52 -1.01 -1.66 18.60
CA THR A 52 -0.92 -1.31 17.17
C THR A 52 -0.54 -2.53 16.33
N LYS A 53 -0.99 -2.56 15.07
CA LYS A 53 -0.61 -3.61 14.12
C LYS A 53 0.40 -3.06 13.14
N VAL A 54 1.51 -3.76 12.95
CA VAL A 54 2.56 -3.39 11.99
C VAL A 54 2.74 -4.46 10.92
N ALA A 55 3.03 -4.02 9.70
CA ALA A 55 3.36 -4.90 8.59
C ALA A 55 4.88 -5.12 8.55
N VAL A 56 5.31 -6.38 8.55
CA VAL A 56 6.72 -6.77 8.48
C VAL A 56 7.01 -7.36 7.11
N LEU A 57 7.92 -6.71 6.40
CA LEU A 57 8.46 -7.18 5.12
C LEU A 57 9.87 -7.72 5.36
N LEU A 58 10.18 -8.87 4.78
CA LEU A 58 11.53 -9.43 4.77
C LEU A 58 12.12 -9.26 3.38
N MET A 59 13.32 -8.71 3.34
CA MET A 59 14.06 -8.39 2.13
C MET A 59 15.38 -9.15 2.13
N ASP A 60 15.64 -9.90 1.07
CA ASP A 60 16.92 -10.52 0.78
C ASP A 60 17.61 -9.76 -0.35
N THR A 61 18.90 -9.53 -0.23
CA THR A 61 19.66 -8.68 -1.15
C THR A 61 20.86 -9.44 -1.67
N GLN A 62 21.20 -9.20 -2.93
CA GLN A 62 22.43 -9.71 -3.53
C GLN A 62 23.65 -9.36 -2.67
N GLY A 63 24.56 -10.33 -2.56
CA GLY A 63 25.85 -10.14 -1.89
C GLY A 63 26.70 -9.12 -2.66
N ALA A 64 27.34 -8.20 -1.92
CA ALA A 64 28.25 -7.24 -2.52
C ALA A 64 29.52 -7.94 -3.02
N PHE A 65 30.13 -7.40 -4.09
CA PHE A 65 31.44 -7.79 -4.62
C PHE A 65 31.51 -9.20 -5.20
N ASP A 66 30.51 -9.60 -5.98
CA ASP A 66 30.64 -10.79 -6.83
C ASP A 66 31.47 -10.49 -8.11
N SER A 67 31.84 -11.55 -8.83
CA SER A 67 32.69 -11.47 -10.03
C SER A 67 31.98 -10.89 -11.27
N GLN A 68 30.68 -10.65 -11.20
CA GLN A 68 29.83 -10.31 -12.35
C GLN A 68 29.17 -8.93 -12.23
N SER A 69 29.13 -8.35 -11.03
CA SER A 69 28.52 -7.05 -10.74
C SER A 69 29.57 -5.97 -10.56
N THR A 70 29.26 -4.79 -11.07
CA THR A 70 30.11 -3.62 -10.86
C THR A 70 29.99 -3.14 -9.42
N ILE A 71 30.97 -2.34 -8.96
CA ILE A 71 30.91 -1.64 -7.67
C ILE A 71 29.63 -0.80 -7.57
N LYS A 72 29.21 -0.21 -8.71
CA LYS A 72 27.98 0.58 -8.80
C LYS A 72 26.73 -0.26 -8.54
N ASP A 73 26.64 -1.47 -9.11
CA ASP A 73 25.48 -2.35 -8.90
C ASP A 73 25.36 -2.74 -7.43
N CYS A 74 26.49 -3.11 -6.81
CA CYS A 74 26.54 -3.46 -5.39
C CYS A 74 26.15 -2.26 -4.51
N ALA A 75 26.69 -1.08 -4.79
CA ALA A 75 26.38 0.15 -4.09
C ALA A 75 24.89 0.53 -4.24
N THR A 76 24.31 0.33 -5.42
CA THR A 76 22.90 0.62 -5.71
C THR A 76 21.97 -0.30 -4.93
N VAL A 77 22.22 -1.61 -4.95
CA VAL A 77 21.43 -2.60 -4.20
C VAL A 77 21.49 -2.30 -2.70
N PHE A 78 22.69 -2.07 -2.19
CA PHE A 78 22.90 -1.77 -0.77
C PHE A 78 22.28 -0.42 -0.37
N ALA A 79 22.32 0.59 -1.25
CA ALA A 79 21.69 1.87 -1.02
C ALA A 79 20.17 1.77 -0.94
N LEU A 80 19.57 1.11 -1.93
CA LEU A 80 18.13 0.89 -1.99
C LEU A 80 17.65 0.09 -0.78
N SER A 81 18.36 -0.97 -0.38
CA SER A 81 17.99 -1.74 0.81
C SER A 81 18.08 -0.91 2.09
N THR A 82 19.12 -0.09 2.23
CA THR A 82 19.33 0.74 3.43
C THR A 82 18.30 1.87 3.52
N MET A 83 18.01 2.55 2.41
CA MET A 83 17.03 3.64 2.39
C MET A 83 15.60 3.14 2.66
N THR A 84 15.27 1.92 2.23
CA THR A 84 13.91 1.37 2.34
C THR A 84 13.69 0.54 3.61
N SER A 85 14.74 -0.03 4.21
CA SER A 85 14.64 -0.80 5.45
C SER A 85 14.60 0.10 6.71
N SER A 86 13.94 -0.38 7.76
CA SER A 86 14.03 0.20 9.10
C SER A 86 15.17 -0.42 9.93
N VAL A 87 15.49 -1.68 9.62
CA VAL A 87 16.61 -2.43 10.20
C VAL A 87 17.43 -3.02 9.05
N GLN A 88 18.62 -2.48 8.82
CA GLN A 88 19.58 -3.03 7.88
C GLN A 88 20.52 -3.99 8.63
N VAL A 89 20.52 -5.26 8.23
CA VAL A 89 21.50 -6.24 8.75
C VAL A 89 22.67 -6.29 7.79
N TYR A 90 23.82 -5.76 8.21
CA TYR A 90 25.04 -5.80 7.43
C TYR A 90 25.82 -7.07 7.78
N ASN A 91 25.66 -8.09 6.94
CA ASN A 91 26.24 -9.42 7.15
C ASN A 91 27.69 -9.45 6.63
N LEU A 92 28.64 -9.55 7.56
CA LEU A 92 30.08 -9.56 7.30
C LEU A 92 30.70 -10.90 7.70
N SER A 93 31.81 -11.27 7.06
CA SER A 93 32.52 -12.51 7.36
C SER A 93 33.72 -12.24 8.28
N GLN A 94 33.78 -12.97 9.39
CA GLN A 94 34.87 -13.02 10.39
C GLN A 94 35.17 -11.72 11.15
N ASN A 95 35.28 -10.56 10.49
CA ASN A 95 35.74 -9.31 11.07
C ASN A 95 35.04 -8.10 10.43
N ILE A 96 35.26 -6.92 11.01
CA ILE A 96 34.95 -5.63 10.36
C ILE A 96 36.27 -5.07 9.86
N GLN A 97 36.43 -5.01 8.55
CA GLN A 97 37.59 -4.45 7.87
C GLN A 97 37.35 -2.96 7.52
N GLU A 98 38.40 -2.23 7.11
CA GLU A 98 38.25 -0.79 6.80
C GLU A 98 37.53 -0.56 5.47
N ASP A 99 37.70 -1.45 4.49
CA ASP A 99 36.95 -1.47 3.23
C ASP A 99 35.45 -1.69 3.48
N ASP A 100 35.08 -2.56 4.43
CA ASP A 100 33.68 -2.72 4.85
C ASP A 100 33.05 -1.38 5.31
N LEU A 101 33.84 -0.55 5.99
CA LEU A 101 33.43 0.78 6.46
C LEU A 101 33.46 1.81 5.34
N GLN A 102 34.41 1.74 4.41
CA GLN A 102 34.46 2.61 3.23
C GLN A 102 33.26 2.38 2.31
N HIS A 103 32.75 1.16 2.19
CA HIS A 103 31.49 0.91 1.45
C HIS A 103 30.29 1.64 2.07
N LEU A 104 30.32 1.88 3.38
CA LEU A 104 29.30 2.68 4.06
C LEU A 104 29.46 4.19 3.79
N GLN A 105 30.59 4.65 3.26
CA GLN A 105 30.88 6.07 3.01
C GLN A 105 29.91 6.70 2.00
N LEU A 106 29.39 5.96 1.02
CA LEU A 106 28.40 6.51 0.09
C LEU A 106 27.17 7.05 0.83
N PHE A 107 26.77 6.38 1.92
CA PHE A 107 25.65 6.79 2.77
C PHE A 107 25.99 7.93 3.71
N THR A 108 27.27 8.11 3.99
CA THR A 108 27.73 9.17 4.89
C THR A 108 27.53 10.55 4.31
N GLU A 109 27.81 10.73 3.03
CA GLU A 109 27.55 12.02 2.35
C GLU A 109 26.06 12.29 2.17
N TYR A 110 25.27 11.25 1.87
CA TYR A 110 23.80 11.38 1.85
C TYR A 110 23.25 11.80 3.21
N GLY A 111 23.69 11.11 4.28
CA GLY A 111 23.23 11.43 5.61
C GLY A 111 23.69 12.79 6.11
N ARG A 112 24.88 13.25 5.69
CA ARG A 112 25.35 14.61 5.97
C ARG A 112 24.40 15.66 5.37
N LEU A 113 24.05 15.53 4.09
CA LEU A 113 23.09 16.46 3.46
C LEU A 113 21.71 16.39 4.11
N ALA A 114 21.23 15.19 4.45
CA ALA A 114 19.94 15.04 5.14
C ALA A 114 19.94 15.72 6.52
N MET A 115 21.06 15.66 7.24
CA MET A 115 21.21 16.35 8.53
C MET A 115 21.26 17.88 8.37
N GLU A 116 21.87 18.39 7.30
CA GLU A 116 21.92 19.83 7.00
C GLU A 116 20.53 20.42 6.69
N GLU A 117 19.66 19.67 6.00
CA GLU A 117 18.32 20.17 5.62
C GLU A 117 17.21 19.84 6.63
N ILE A 118 17.26 18.67 7.29
CA ILE A 118 16.13 18.13 8.08
C ILE A 118 16.47 18.05 9.58
N TYR A 119 17.73 18.28 9.97
CA TYR A 119 18.24 18.17 11.35
C TYR A 119 17.93 16.82 12.03
N GLN A 120 17.71 15.77 11.24
CA GLN A 120 17.43 14.41 11.72
C GLN A 120 18.35 13.41 11.03
N LYS A 121 18.55 12.26 11.69
CA LYS A 121 19.32 11.17 11.09
C LYS A 121 18.48 10.49 9.98
N PRO A 122 19.06 10.23 8.80
CA PRO A 122 18.33 9.64 7.67
C PRO A 122 17.92 8.18 7.88
N PHE A 123 18.68 7.43 8.68
CA PHE A 123 18.49 6.00 8.85
C PHE A 123 18.26 5.61 10.31
N GLN A 124 17.59 4.48 10.49
CA GLN A 124 17.13 4.02 11.81
C GLN A 124 18.14 3.06 12.43
N THR A 125 18.12 1.77 12.08
CA THR A 125 18.98 0.76 12.71
C THR A 125 19.91 0.10 11.71
N LEU A 126 21.20 0.09 12.02
CA LEU A 126 22.21 -0.74 11.35
C LEU A 126 22.72 -1.79 12.33
N MET A 127 22.58 -3.07 11.97
CA MET A 127 23.07 -4.20 12.75
C MET A 127 24.22 -4.86 12.01
N PHE A 128 25.44 -4.72 12.50
CA PHE A 128 26.59 -5.50 12.04
C PHE A 128 26.43 -6.96 12.51
N LEU A 129 26.26 -7.89 11.58
CA LEU A 129 26.21 -9.31 11.88
C LEU A 129 27.52 -9.94 11.42
N ILE A 130 28.40 -10.25 12.38
CA ILE A 130 29.70 -10.84 12.09
C ILE A 130 29.56 -12.35 12.14
N ARG A 131 29.68 -12.98 10.97
CA ARG A 131 29.63 -14.42 10.78
C ARG A 131 30.99 -15.03 11.12
N ASP A 132 30.99 -16.28 11.53
CA ASP A 132 32.21 -17.08 11.74
C ASP A 132 33.22 -16.41 12.69
N TRP A 133 32.71 -15.72 13.72
CA TRP A 133 33.54 -15.06 14.72
C TRP A 133 34.39 -16.10 15.46
N SER A 134 35.71 -15.90 15.41
CA SER A 134 36.69 -16.90 15.87
C SER A 134 37.36 -16.55 17.20
N TYR A 135 37.02 -15.40 17.81
CA TYR A 135 37.68 -14.88 19.01
C TYR A 135 36.72 -14.68 20.19
N PRO A 136 35.93 -15.71 20.59
CA PRO A 136 34.98 -15.60 21.70
C PRO A 136 35.65 -15.32 23.05
N TYR A 137 36.94 -15.64 23.17
CA TYR A 137 37.75 -15.38 24.36
C TYR A 137 38.13 -13.89 24.52
N GLU A 138 38.14 -13.10 23.45
CA GLU A 138 38.32 -11.65 23.52
C GLU A 138 36.97 -10.93 23.65
N HIS A 139 36.04 -11.27 22.76
CA HIS A 139 34.69 -10.73 22.75
C HIS A 139 33.70 -11.90 22.65
N PRO A 140 32.88 -12.15 23.68
CA PRO A 140 31.98 -13.30 23.69
C PRO A 140 30.92 -13.21 22.60
N TYR A 141 30.38 -14.34 22.18
CA TYR A 141 29.31 -14.38 21.19
C TYR A 141 28.06 -13.56 21.62
N GLY A 142 27.28 -13.18 20.62
CA GLY A 142 26.04 -12.44 20.78
C GLY A 142 26.18 -10.93 20.82
N LEU A 143 25.11 -10.26 21.25
CA LEU A 143 24.98 -8.79 21.22
C LEU A 143 25.95 -8.07 22.17
N LYS A 144 26.23 -8.67 23.34
CA LYS A 144 27.06 -8.03 24.37
C LYS A 144 28.52 -7.89 23.92
N GLY A 145 29.13 -8.97 23.43
CA GLY A 145 30.49 -8.90 22.89
C GLY A 145 30.55 -8.12 21.59
N GLY A 146 29.52 -8.22 20.73
CA GLY A 146 29.43 -7.43 19.51
C GLY A 146 29.43 -5.93 19.77
N LYS A 147 28.67 -5.45 20.78
CA LYS A 147 28.69 -4.04 21.16
C LYS A 147 30.10 -3.57 21.58
N GLN A 148 30.78 -4.32 22.44
CA GLN A 148 32.15 -3.99 22.88
C GLN A 148 33.14 -3.97 21.72
N PHE A 149 33.03 -4.95 20.82
CA PHE A 149 33.85 -5.05 19.62
C PHE A 149 33.62 -3.87 18.66
N LEU A 150 32.35 -3.51 18.41
CA LEU A 150 31.98 -2.41 17.53
C LEU A 150 32.43 -1.05 18.09
N GLU A 151 32.25 -0.80 19.39
CA GLU A 151 32.72 0.42 20.05
C GLU A 151 34.24 0.61 19.87
N LYS A 152 35.02 -0.47 19.98
CA LYS A 152 36.47 -0.44 19.74
C LYS A 152 36.82 -0.16 18.27
N ARG A 153 36.03 -0.69 17.32
CA ARG A 153 36.27 -0.52 15.87
C ARG A 153 35.89 0.87 15.36
N LEU A 154 34.79 1.43 15.86
CA LEU A 154 34.29 2.76 15.48
C LEU A 154 34.91 3.90 16.29
N GLN A 155 35.74 3.61 17.28
CA GLN A 155 36.47 4.64 18.03
C GLN A 155 37.34 5.48 17.09
N VAL A 156 37.05 6.79 17.05
CA VAL A 156 37.86 7.78 16.32
C VAL A 156 39.15 8.03 17.10
N LYS A 157 40.30 7.79 16.46
CA LYS A 157 41.63 8.01 17.04
C LYS A 157 42.38 9.07 16.27
N LEU A 158 43.10 9.95 16.97
CA LEU A 158 43.80 11.10 16.37
C LEU A 158 44.85 10.72 15.31
N HIS A 159 45.45 9.54 15.42
CA HIS A 159 46.48 9.05 14.50
C HIS A 159 45.90 8.31 13.28
N GLN A 160 44.58 8.14 13.18
CA GLN A 160 43.95 7.57 11.99
C GLN A 160 43.99 8.60 10.86
N HIS A 161 44.09 8.12 9.61
CA HIS A 161 43.92 8.96 8.43
C HIS A 161 42.58 9.72 8.48
N GLU A 162 42.55 10.96 7.99
CA GLU A 162 41.37 11.83 8.09
C GLU A 162 40.12 11.19 7.49
N GLU A 163 40.27 10.51 6.36
CA GLU A 163 39.18 9.77 5.70
C GLU A 163 38.55 8.71 6.61
N LEU A 164 39.38 7.95 7.34
CA LEU A 164 38.92 6.91 8.27
C LEU A 164 38.22 7.50 9.50
N GLN A 165 38.63 8.69 9.95
CA GLN A 165 37.94 9.42 11.01
C GLN A 165 36.58 9.92 10.52
N ASN A 166 36.52 10.44 9.29
CA ASN A 166 35.30 10.97 8.70
C ASN A 166 34.25 9.88 8.51
N VAL A 167 34.63 8.72 7.96
CA VAL A 167 33.73 7.55 7.83
C VAL A 167 33.11 7.17 9.18
N ARG A 168 33.91 7.07 10.25
CA ARG A 168 33.42 6.73 11.60
C ARG A 168 32.47 7.78 12.17
N LYS A 169 32.84 9.07 12.07
CA LYS A 169 31.98 10.18 12.51
C LYS A 169 30.63 10.17 11.81
N HIS A 170 30.65 9.92 10.51
CA HIS A 170 29.42 9.93 9.73
C HIS A 170 28.55 8.69 9.94
N ILE A 171 29.11 7.49 10.15
CA ILE A 171 28.30 6.31 10.51
C ILE A 171 27.47 6.61 11.77
N HIS A 172 28.08 7.25 12.78
CA HIS A 172 27.37 7.70 13.97
C HIS A 172 26.31 8.77 13.69
N SER A 173 26.51 9.62 12.68
CA SER A 173 25.58 10.68 12.32
C SER A 173 24.42 10.17 11.45
N CYS A 174 24.62 9.11 10.67
CA CYS A 174 23.63 8.59 9.71
C CYS A 174 22.58 7.66 10.33
N PHE A 175 22.96 6.86 11.33
CA PHE A 175 22.08 5.86 11.94
C PHE A 175 21.68 6.24 13.37
N SER A 176 20.39 6.09 13.68
CA SER A 176 19.84 6.30 15.02
C SER A 176 20.33 5.25 16.02
N ASN A 177 20.43 4.00 15.59
CA ASN A 177 20.89 2.88 16.40
C ASN A 177 21.93 2.05 15.64
N LEU A 178 23.03 1.74 16.31
CA LEU A 178 24.09 0.88 15.82
C LEU A 178 24.17 -0.35 16.73
N GLY A 179 23.96 -1.53 16.15
CA GLY A 179 24.11 -2.81 16.83
C GLY A 179 25.22 -3.64 16.21
N CYS A 180 25.79 -4.56 16.98
CA CYS A 180 26.68 -5.58 16.46
C CYS A 180 26.42 -6.91 17.18
N PHE A 181 26.34 -7.99 16.40
CA PHE A 181 26.12 -9.33 16.89
C PHE A 181 27.22 -10.25 16.35
N LEU A 182 27.92 -10.94 17.25
CA LEU A 182 28.98 -11.89 16.90
C LEU A 182 28.38 -13.29 16.86
N LEU A 183 28.41 -13.93 15.70
CA LEU A 183 27.86 -15.27 15.49
C LEU A 183 29.02 -16.27 15.31
N PRO A 184 28.99 -17.43 15.97
CA PRO A 184 30.00 -18.46 15.78
C PRO A 184 29.94 -19.05 14.36
N HIS A 185 30.92 -19.89 14.02
CA HIS A 185 30.89 -20.68 12.79
C HIS A 185 29.77 -21.76 12.89
N PRO A 186 28.99 -22.02 11.83
CA PRO A 186 27.86 -22.96 11.86
C PRO A 186 28.26 -24.45 11.85
N GLY A 187 29.55 -24.73 11.63
CA GLY A 187 30.13 -26.07 11.57
C GLY A 187 30.62 -26.43 10.17
N LEU A 188 31.64 -27.29 10.09
CA LEU A 188 32.27 -27.64 8.81
C LEU A 188 31.30 -28.34 7.83
N LYS A 189 30.35 -29.10 8.36
CA LYS A 189 29.28 -29.73 7.55
C LYS A 189 28.48 -28.69 6.77
N VAL A 190 28.10 -27.59 7.42
CA VAL A 190 27.34 -26.51 6.78
C VAL A 190 28.17 -25.82 5.69
N ALA A 191 29.46 -25.59 5.96
CA ALA A 191 30.34 -24.83 5.06
C ALA A 191 30.80 -25.64 3.84
N THR A 192 30.99 -26.95 3.97
CA THR A 192 31.71 -27.76 2.97
C THR A 192 30.88 -28.87 2.32
N ASN A 193 29.76 -29.28 2.92
CA ASN A 193 28.98 -30.39 2.38
C ASN A 193 28.04 -29.88 1.27
N PRO A 194 28.20 -30.34 0.01
CA PRO A 194 27.34 -29.91 -1.09
C PRO A 194 25.89 -30.39 -0.94
N ASN A 195 25.65 -31.44 -0.14
CA ASN A 195 24.33 -32.01 0.08
C ASN A 195 23.63 -31.43 1.33
N PHE A 196 24.19 -30.40 1.95
CA PHE A 196 23.58 -29.77 3.10
C PHE A 196 22.29 -29.03 2.70
N ASP A 197 21.18 -29.41 3.31
CA ASP A 197 19.83 -28.91 3.02
C ASP A 197 19.23 -28.05 4.16
N GLY A 198 20.07 -27.60 5.10
CA GLY A 198 19.66 -26.69 6.17
C GLY A 198 19.09 -27.37 7.42
N ARG A 199 19.16 -28.71 7.51
CA ARG A 199 18.72 -29.45 8.70
C ARG A 199 19.53 -29.09 9.94
N LEU A 200 18.84 -28.92 11.07
CA LEU A 200 19.44 -28.47 12.32
C LEU A 200 20.39 -29.49 12.96
N ASN A 201 20.26 -30.79 12.64
CA ASN A 201 21.17 -31.83 13.14
C ASN A 201 22.61 -31.67 12.66
N ASP A 202 22.82 -31.03 11.51
CA ASP A 202 24.14 -30.85 10.92
C ASP A 202 24.76 -29.48 11.24
N ILE A 203 24.09 -28.67 12.07
CA ILE A 203 24.53 -27.35 12.51
C ILE A 203 25.04 -27.43 13.95
N ASP A 204 26.16 -26.77 14.24
CA ASP A 204 26.76 -26.73 15.57
C ASP A 204 25.82 -26.14 16.64
N GLU A 205 25.87 -26.70 17.85
CA GLU A 205 24.97 -26.33 18.95
C GLU A 205 25.15 -24.88 19.41
N GLU A 206 26.39 -24.40 19.46
CA GLU A 206 26.68 -23.02 19.86
C GLU A 206 26.10 -22.01 18.85
N PHE A 207 26.17 -22.33 17.55
CA PHE A 207 25.51 -21.56 16.50
C PHE A 207 23.99 -21.56 16.67
N LYS A 208 23.38 -22.71 16.92
CA LYS A 208 21.93 -22.80 17.16
C LYS A 208 21.51 -22.02 18.41
N LYS A 209 22.33 -22.01 19.46
CA LYS A 209 22.07 -21.23 20.68
C LYS A 209 22.07 -19.73 20.38
N GLU A 210 23.09 -19.22 19.69
CA GLU A 210 23.16 -17.79 19.38
C GLU A 210 22.15 -17.36 18.31
N LEU A 211 21.81 -18.24 17.37
CA LEU A 211 20.73 -18.01 16.42
C LEU A 211 19.37 -17.86 17.14
N ARG A 212 19.14 -18.63 18.22
CA ARG A 212 17.95 -18.49 19.07
C ARG A 212 17.88 -17.13 19.78
N ASN A 213 19.02 -16.47 20.00
CA ASN A 213 19.07 -15.12 20.57
C ASN A 213 18.91 -14.04 19.48
N LEU A 214 19.57 -14.22 18.33
CA LEU A 214 19.62 -13.24 17.24
C LEU A 214 18.25 -12.99 16.61
N ILE A 215 17.50 -14.05 16.29
CA ILE A 215 16.25 -13.88 15.52
C ILE A 215 15.17 -13.15 16.34
N PRO A 216 14.90 -13.50 17.62
CA PRO A 216 13.98 -12.72 18.45
C PRO A 216 14.49 -11.30 18.72
N LEU A 217 15.81 -11.09 18.82
CA LEU A 217 16.36 -9.74 18.95
C LEU A 217 15.91 -8.84 17.77
N LEU A 218 15.90 -9.38 16.55
CA LEU A 218 15.51 -8.64 15.35
C LEU A 218 13.99 -8.58 15.11
N LEU A 219 13.26 -9.66 15.41
CA LEU A 219 11.88 -9.85 14.92
C LEU A 219 10.82 -9.97 16.03
N ALA A 220 11.19 -9.98 17.31
CA ALA A 220 10.19 -10.01 18.38
C ALA A 220 9.29 -8.77 18.32
N PRO A 221 7.97 -8.89 18.61
CA PRO A 221 7.02 -7.78 18.47
C PRO A 221 7.44 -6.47 19.16
N LYS A 222 8.07 -6.58 20.33
CA LYS A 222 8.61 -5.44 21.10
C LYS A 222 9.80 -4.73 20.45
N ASN A 223 10.54 -5.42 19.58
CA ASN A 223 11.75 -4.92 18.93
C ASN A 223 11.50 -4.46 17.49
N LEU A 224 10.28 -4.64 16.96
CA LEU A 224 9.94 -4.22 15.60
C LEU A 224 9.96 -2.70 15.48
N VAL A 225 10.86 -2.22 14.62
CA VAL A 225 11.03 -0.81 14.28
C VAL A 225 10.21 -0.50 13.04
N GLU A 226 9.22 0.37 13.19
CA GLU A 226 8.43 0.90 12.07
C GLU A 226 9.31 1.80 11.21
N LYS A 227 9.20 1.70 9.88
CA LYS A 227 10.00 2.54 8.99
C LYS A 227 9.59 4.00 9.15
N GLU A 228 10.59 4.86 9.36
CA GLU A 228 10.41 6.32 9.41
C GLU A 228 11.30 6.99 8.36
N ILE A 229 10.74 8.00 7.70
CA ILE A 229 11.44 8.88 6.76
C ILE A 229 11.04 10.31 7.10
N SER A 230 12.01 11.17 7.41
CA SER A 230 11.79 12.56 7.91
C SER A 230 10.97 12.62 9.22
N GLY A 231 11.06 11.58 10.06
CA GLY A 231 10.31 11.50 11.32
C GLY A 231 8.82 11.21 11.16
N SER A 232 8.38 10.87 9.95
CA SER A 232 7.02 10.37 9.67
C SER A 232 7.07 8.85 9.47
N LYS A 233 6.12 8.13 10.08
CA LYS A 233 5.96 6.68 9.88
C LYS A 233 5.51 6.40 8.44
N VAL A 234 6.08 5.36 7.84
CA VAL A 234 5.87 4.98 6.44
C VAL A 234 4.96 3.76 6.37
N THR A 235 3.86 3.85 5.61
CA THR A 235 2.98 2.70 5.35
C THR A 235 3.50 1.84 4.21
N CYS A 236 2.96 0.62 4.03
CA CYS A 236 3.33 -0.23 2.89
C CYS A 236 3.08 0.44 1.53
N ARG A 237 2.02 1.25 1.42
CA ARG A 237 1.72 1.99 0.20
C ARG A 237 2.79 3.06 -0.07
N ASP A 238 3.17 3.80 0.95
CA ASP A 238 4.18 4.85 0.85
C ASP A 238 5.54 4.26 0.49
N LEU A 239 5.89 3.11 1.10
CA LEU A 239 7.15 2.42 0.85
C LEU A 239 7.34 2.06 -0.63
N VAL A 240 6.26 1.67 -1.33
CA VAL A 240 6.29 1.42 -2.78
C VAL A 240 6.60 2.71 -3.57
N GLN A 241 6.09 3.86 -3.15
CA GLN A 241 6.39 5.14 -3.78
C GLN A 241 7.85 5.53 -3.59
N TYR A 242 8.38 5.35 -2.39
CA TYR A 242 9.81 5.54 -2.12
C TYR A 242 10.68 4.64 -2.99
N PHE A 243 10.34 3.35 -3.10
CA PHE A 243 11.06 2.42 -4.00
C PHE A 243 11.07 2.90 -5.45
N LYS A 244 9.92 3.34 -5.98
CA LYS A 244 9.79 3.85 -7.35
C LYS A 244 10.57 5.16 -7.55
N ALA A 245 10.59 6.04 -6.56
CA ALA A 245 11.35 7.28 -6.63
C ALA A 245 12.85 6.98 -6.62
N TYR A 246 13.32 6.18 -5.68
CA TYR A 246 14.74 5.84 -5.55
C TYR A 246 15.28 5.12 -6.78
N ILE A 247 14.58 4.11 -7.30
CA ILE A 247 15.09 3.36 -8.46
C ILE A 247 15.28 4.26 -9.69
N LYS A 248 14.43 5.28 -9.89
CA LYS A 248 14.58 6.24 -11.00
C LYS A 248 15.87 7.03 -10.93
N ILE A 249 16.35 7.34 -9.73
CA ILE A 249 17.61 8.08 -9.53
C ILE A 249 18.81 7.20 -9.88
N TYR A 250 18.72 5.90 -9.54
CA TYR A 250 19.80 4.93 -9.79
C TYR A 250 19.80 4.33 -11.20
N GLN A 251 18.80 4.66 -12.04
CA GLN A 251 18.75 4.23 -13.45
C GLN A 251 19.78 4.94 -14.35
N GLY A 252 20.33 6.08 -13.91
CA GLY A 252 21.36 6.81 -14.67
C GLY A 252 22.68 6.04 -14.81
N GLU A 253 23.58 6.48 -15.68
CA GLU A 253 24.89 5.83 -15.92
C GLU A 253 25.86 6.00 -14.74
N GLU A 254 25.73 7.06 -13.95
CA GLU A 254 26.57 7.35 -12.79
C GLU A 254 25.85 7.09 -11.46
N LEU A 255 26.62 6.94 -10.37
CA LEU A 255 26.04 6.95 -9.03
C LEU A 255 25.42 8.32 -8.77
N PRO A 256 24.17 8.39 -8.28
CA PRO A 256 23.48 9.65 -8.15
C PRO A 256 24.13 10.53 -7.10
N HIS A 257 24.21 11.83 -7.39
CA HIS A 257 24.72 12.80 -6.44
C HIS A 257 23.82 12.82 -5.18
N PRO A 258 24.39 12.90 -3.96
CA PRO A 258 23.61 12.89 -2.73
C PRO A 258 22.46 13.92 -2.65
N LYS A 259 22.61 15.08 -3.28
CA LYS A 259 21.53 16.08 -3.43
C LYS A 259 20.31 15.54 -4.19
N SER A 260 20.53 14.78 -5.27
CA SER A 260 19.45 14.18 -6.06
C SER A 260 18.68 13.13 -5.26
N MET A 261 19.38 12.37 -4.41
CA MET A 261 18.74 11.42 -3.49
C MET A 261 17.84 12.12 -2.47
N LEU A 262 18.27 13.26 -1.93
CA LEU A 262 17.49 14.03 -0.95
C LEU A 262 16.25 14.63 -1.63
N GLN A 263 16.43 15.25 -2.79
CA GLN A 263 15.33 15.79 -3.58
C GLN A 263 14.28 14.72 -3.91
N ALA A 264 14.69 13.53 -4.36
CA ALA A 264 13.76 12.46 -4.65
C ALA A 264 13.07 11.90 -3.40
N THR A 265 13.73 11.91 -2.23
CA THR A 265 13.06 11.60 -0.96
C THR A 265 11.98 12.63 -0.65
N ALA A 266 12.26 13.92 -0.89
CA ALA A 266 11.28 14.98 -0.74
C ALA A 266 10.10 14.84 -1.72
N GLU A 267 10.36 14.55 -2.99
CA GLU A 267 9.34 14.28 -4.00
C GLU A 267 8.44 13.11 -3.58
N ALA A 268 9.03 11.97 -3.22
CA ALA A 268 8.30 10.78 -2.81
C ALA A 268 7.45 11.02 -1.55
N ASN A 269 7.99 11.75 -0.57
CA ASN A 269 7.28 12.08 0.65
C ASN A 269 6.08 13.01 0.39
N ASN A 270 6.24 14.03 -0.47
CA ASN A 270 5.14 14.90 -0.87
C ASN A 270 4.07 14.12 -1.66
N LEU A 271 4.46 13.28 -2.61
CA LEU A 271 3.53 12.43 -3.37
C LEU A 271 2.75 11.45 -2.49
N ALA A 272 3.40 10.85 -1.48
CA ALA A 272 2.74 10.00 -0.50
C ALA A 272 1.71 10.80 0.32
N ALA A 273 2.05 12.02 0.72
CA ALA A 273 1.12 12.91 1.42
C ALA A 273 -0.07 13.34 0.54
N VAL A 274 0.15 13.64 -0.75
CA VAL A 274 -0.92 13.93 -1.72
C VAL A 274 -1.86 12.72 -1.83
N ALA A 275 -1.32 11.52 -2.05
CA ALA A 275 -2.11 10.30 -2.18
C ALA A 275 -2.91 9.99 -0.90
N GLY A 276 -2.32 10.17 0.28
CA GLY A 276 -2.99 9.98 1.57
C GLY A 276 -4.15 10.95 1.80
N SER A 277 -3.95 12.23 1.47
CA SER A 277 -5.01 13.25 1.58
C SER A 277 -6.13 13.03 0.56
N LYS A 278 -5.79 12.65 -0.68
CA LYS A 278 -6.75 12.31 -1.74
C LYS A 278 -7.63 11.11 -1.37
N ASP A 279 -7.02 10.06 -0.82
CA ASP A 279 -7.77 8.88 -0.34
C ASP A 279 -8.73 9.22 0.80
N THR A 280 -8.33 10.11 1.70
CA THR A 280 -9.19 10.57 2.79
C THR A 280 -10.38 11.34 2.23
N TYR A 281 -10.15 12.28 1.32
CA TYR A 281 -11.23 13.02 0.65
C TYR A 281 -12.20 12.09 -0.09
N ASN A 282 -11.68 11.14 -0.87
CA ASN A 282 -12.51 10.17 -1.60
C ASN A 282 -13.41 9.36 -0.66
N LYS A 283 -12.88 8.87 0.46
CA LYS A 283 -13.66 8.10 1.44
C LYS A 283 -14.76 8.91 2.09
N GLU A 284 -14.50 10.17 2.40
CA GLU A 284 -15.50 11.06 3.02
C GLU A 284 -16.57 11.49 2.00
N MET A 285 -16.18 11.80 0.76
CA MET A 285 -17.13 12.11 -0.32
C MET A 285 -18.04 10.92 -0.65
N GLU A 286 -17.49 9.69 -0.69
CA GLU A 286 -18.29 8.48 -0.91
C GLU A 286 -19.34 8.27 0.21
N GLN A 287 -19.03 8.66 1.45
CA GLN A 287 -20.01 8.61 2.55
C GLN A 287 -21.13 9.64 2.40
N VAL A 288 -20.87 10.76 1.72
CA VAL A 288 -21.83 11.84 1.48
C VAL A 288 -22.69 11.52 0.26
N CYS A 289 -22.08 11.29 -0.90
CA CYS A 289 -22.78 11.17 -2.18
C CYS A 289 -22.48 9.88 -2.97
N GLY A 290 -21.92 8.86 -2.33
CA GLY A 290 -21.64 7.55 -2.93
C GLY A 290 -22.89 6.80 -3.42
N GLY A 291 -22.71 5.68 -4.12
CA GLY A 291 -23.80 5.01 -4.87
C GLY A 291 -25.08 4.72 -4.06
N ASP A 292 -24.92 4.32 -2.79
CA ASP A 292 -26.01 3.96 -1.88
C ASP A 292 -26.66 5.16 -1.16
N LYS A 293 -26.16 6.38 -1.41
CA LYS A 293 -26.63 7.61 -0.76
C LYS A 293 -27.67 8.35 -1.61
N PRO A 294 -28.67 8.99 -0.99
CA PRO A 294 -29.68 9.75 -1.73
C PRO A 294 -29.05 10.94 -2.48
N TYR A 295 -29.80 11.48 -3.44
CA TYR A 295 -29.42 12.70 -4.14
C TYR A 295 -29.27 13.87 -3.16
N ILE A 296 -28.23 14.67 -3.36
CA ILE A 296 -27.97 15.90 -2.59
C ILE A 296 -28.08 17.09 -3.54
N ALA A 297 -28.65 18.20 -3.07
CA ALA A 297 -28.75 19.42 -3.89
C ALA A 297 -27.35 19.97 -4.24
N PRO A 298 -27.14 20.55 -5.43
CA PRO A 298 -25.80 20.97 -5.87
C PRO A 298 -25.13 21.97 -4.92
N ALA A 299 -25.90 22.89 -4.34
CA ALA A 299 -25.38 23.86 -3.36
C ALA A 299 -24.88 23.19 -2.07
N ASP A 300 -25.60 22.19 -1.56
CA ASP A 300 -25.21 21.44 -0.36
C ASP A 300 -24.00 20.54 -0.66
N LEU A 301 -23.96 19.96 -1.86
CA LEU A 301 -22.85 19.12 -2.31
C LEU A 301 -21.56 19.94 -2.48
N GLU A 302 -21.65 21.14 -3.07
CA GLU A 302 -20.54 22.10 -3.16
C GLU A 302 -20.04 22.50 -1.78
N GLN A 303 -20.93 22.84 -0.84
CA GLN A 303 -20.53 23.18 0.52
C GLN A 303 -19.78 22.02 1.20
N LYS A 304 -20.29 20.79 1.07
CA LYS A 304 -19.61 19.60 1.60
C LYS A 304 -18.26 19.35 0.94
N HIS A 305 -18.16 19.58 -0.37
CA HIS A 305 -16.89 19.52 -1.07
C HIS A 305 -15.87 20.51 -0.51
N GLN A 306 -16.25 21.78 -0.35
CA GLN A 306 -15.33 22.81 0.19
C GLN A 306 -14.86 22.47 1.61
N ASP A 307 -15.75 21.98 2.47
CA ASP A 307 -15.40 21.55 3.82
C ASP A 307 -14.39 20.38 3.80
N LEU A 308 -14.66 19.35 2.99
CA LEU A 308 -13.80 18.16 2.88
C LEU A 308 -12.48 18.46 2.17
N LYS A 309 -12.48 19.34 1.16
CA LYS A 309 -11.28 19.85 0.48
C LYS A 309 -10.39 20.59 1.49
N GLY A 310 -10.97 21.48 2.29
CA GLY A 310 -10.25 22.18 3.36
C GLY A 310 -9.63 21.23 4.39
N LEU A 311 -10.35 20.17 4.78
CA LEU A 311 -9.83 19.12 5.65
C LEU A 311 -8.67 18.33 5.01
N ALA A 312 -8.79 17.97 3.74
CA ALA A 312 -7.74 17.25 3.00
C ALA A 312 -6.46 18.10 2.85
N ILE A 313 -6.59 19.40 2.56
CA ILE A 313 -5.45 20.34 2.50
C ILE A 313 -4.83 20.49 3.89
N LYS A 314 -5.65 20.64 4.94
CA LYS A 314 -5.15 20.73 6.32
C LYS A 314 -4.40 19.46 6.72
N HIS A 315 -4.91 18.29 6.35
CA HIS A 315 -4.23 17.01 6.53
C HIS A 315 -2.89 17.01 5.79
N PHE A 316 -2.86 17.37 4.50
CA PHE A 316 -1.62 17.47 3.72
C PHE A 316 -0.58 18.37 4.39
N ARG A 317 -0.97 19.57 4.85
CA ARG A 317 -0.08 20.52 5.54
C ARG A 317 0.43 19.99 6.88
N SER A 318 -0.38 19.21 7.60
CA SER A 318 -0.02 18.66 8.91
C SER A 318 1.06 17.57 8.84
N VAL A 319 1.20 16.89 7.70
CA VAL A 319 2.25 15.89 7.48
C VAL A 319 3.61 16.59 7.42
N LYS A 320 4.59 16.11 8.20
CA LYS A 320 5.99 16.56 8.10
C LYS A 320 6.57 16.13 6.76
N LYS A 321 7.02 17.09 5.97
CA LYS A 321 7.55 16.90 4.61
C LYS A 321 8.91 17.56 4.42
N MET A 322 9.72 17.01 3.51
CA MET A 322 11.03 17.57 3.13
C MET A 322 10.90 18.55 1.94
N GLY A 323 11.92 19.38 1.71
CA GLY A 323 12.03 20.28 0.55
C GLY A 323 11.62 21.74 0.79
N GLY A 324 11.17 22.10 2.00
CA GLY A 324 10.76 23.46 2.35
C GLY A 324 9.35 23.84 1.85
N GLU A 325 8.85 25.00 2.26
CA GLU A 325 7.46 25.42 1.99
C GLU A 325 7.19 25.66 0.50
N GLU A 326 8.12 26.28 -0.24
CA GLU A 326 7.94 26.55 -1.68
C GLU A 326 7.81 25.26 -2.50
N PHE A 327 8.60 24.24 -2.17
CA PHE A 327 8.53 22.94 -2.81
C PHE A 327 7.22 22.23 -2.48
N CYS A 328 6.83 22.23 -1.21
CA CYS A 328 5.56 21.65 -0.76
C CYS A 328 4.34 22.34 -1.39
N ARG A 329 4.43 23.63 -1.70
CA ARG A 329 3.34 24.40 -2.32
C ARG A 329 2.93 23.86 -3.68
N ARG A 330 3.89 23.46 -4.52
CA ARG A 330 3.60 22.87 -5.85
C ARG A 330 2.73 21.60 -5.75
N TYR A 331 3.02 20.75 -4.76
CA TYR A 331 2.24 19.53 -4.51
C TYR A 331 0.88 19.81 -3.86
N GLN A 332 0.77 20.89 -3.08
CA GLN A 332 -0.52 21.33 -2.58
C GLN A 332 -1.40 21.83 -3.71
N ASP A 333 -0.86 22.65 -4.62
CA ASP A 333 -1.59 23.16 -5.78
C ASP A 333 -2.05 21.99 -6.67
N GLN A 334 -1.19 21.00 -6.90
CA GLN A 334 -1.55 19.75 -7.58
C GLN A 334 -2.66 18.98 -6.86
N LEU A 335 -2.58 18.85 -5.52
CA LEU A 335 -3.63 18.19 -4.74
C LEU A 335 -4.97 18.92 -4.90
N GLU A 336 -4.98 20.25 -4.85
CA GLU A 336 -6.19 21.05 -5.00
C GLU A 336 -6.86 20.83 -6.37
N GLU A 337 -6.08 20.81 -7.44
CA GLU A 337 -6.55 20.52 -8.81
C GLU A 337 -7.10 19.09 -8.92
N GLU A 338 -6.38 18.09 -8.41
CA GLU A 338 -6.84 16.70 -8.45
C GLU A 338 -8.13 16.47 -7.62
N LEU A 339 -8.33 17.21 -6.53
CA LEU A 339 -9.55 17.15 -5.72
C LEU A 339 -10.76 17.76 -6.46
N ASP A 340 -10.53 18.83 -7.23
CA ASP A 340 -11.56 19.46 -8.07
C ASP A 340 -11.98 18.54 -9.23
N ASP A 341 -11.03 17.83 -9.84
CA ASP A 341 -11.32 16.81 -10.85
C ASP A 341 -12.15 15.64 -10.30
N ILE A 342 -11.81 15.17 -9.09
CA ILE A 342 -12.61 14.15 -8.40
C ILE A 342 -14.01 14.68 -8.11
N TYR A 343 -14.12 15.93 -7.64
CA TYR A 343 -15.40 16.55 -7.36
C TYR A 343 -16.30 16.59 -8.59
N ALA A 344 -15.76 16.96 -9.76
CA ALA A 344 -16.51 16.97 -11.02
C ALA A 344 -17.10 15.58 -11.36
N ASN A 345 -16.41 14.50 -10.99
CA ASN A 345 -16.93 13.14 -11.16
C ASN A 345 -18.07 12.83 -10.17
N PHE A 346 -17.96 13.26 -8.91
CA PHE A 346 -19.02 13.12 -7.92
C PHE A 346 -20.27 13.93 -8.27
N VAL A 347 -20.11 15.13 -8.86
CA VAL A 347 -21.24 15.93 -9.37
C VAL A 347 -22.00 15.16 -10.44
N LYS A 348 -21.30 14.66 -11.46
CA LYS A 348 -21.92 13.84 -12.52
C LYS A 348 -22.63 12.59 -11.95
N HIS A 349 -22.02 11.94 -10.97
CA HIS A 349 -22.60 10.78 -10.32
C HIS A 349 -23.88 11.13 -9.54
N ASN A 350 -23.88 12.25 -8.81
CA ASN A 350 -25.02 12.76 -8.07
C ASN A 350 -26.16 13.20 -9.00
N ASP A 351 -25.86 13.92 -10.08
CA ASP A 351 -26.85 14.35 -11.07
C ASP A 351 -27.54 13.17 -11.75
N GLY A 352 -26.80 12.08 -12.00
CA GLY A 352 -27.36 10.83 -12.51
C GLY A 352 -28.48 10.25 -11.63
N LYS A 353 -28.41 10.46 -10.31
CA LYS A 353 -29.46 10.03 -9.36
C LYS A 353 -30.74 10.83 -9.56
N ASN A 354 -30.63 12.15 -9.75
CA ASN A 354 -31.78 13.02 -9.96
C ASN A 354 -32.56 12.64 -11.23
N LEU A 355 -31.85 12.28 -12.31
CA LEU A 355 -32.49 11.87 -13.56
C LEU A 355 -33.36 10.60 -13.39
N PHE A 356 -32.89 9.65 -12.57
CA PHE A 356 -33.62 8.42 -12.28
C PHE A 356 -34.84 8.64 -11.39
N TYR A 357 -34.73 9.54 -10.39
CA TYR A 357 -35.88 9.98 -9.58
C TYR A 357 -36.90 10.76 -10.41
N ALA A 358 -36.44 11.65 -11.31
CA ALA A 358 -37.32 12.45 -12.17
C ALA A 358 -38.09 11.61 -13.19
N ALA A 359 -37.54 10.49 -13.67
CA ALA A 359 -38.21 9.57 -14.58
C ALA A 359 -39.15 8.56 -13.89
N ARG A 360 -39.00 8.35 -12.57
CA ARG A 360 -39.79 7.37 -11.81
C ARG A 360 -41.26 7.77 -11.70
N THR A 361 -41.55 9.01 -11.30
CA THR A 361 -42.94 9.49 -11.11
C THR A 361 -43.78 9.47 -12.39
N PRO A 362 -43.25 9.86 -13.57
CA PRO A 362 -43.96 9.65 -14.83
C PRO A 362 -44.20 8.17 -15.12
N ALA A 363 -43.18 7.32 -14.96
CA ALA A 363 -43.26 5.90 -15.28
C ALA A 363 -44.28 5.14 -14.41
N THR A 364 -44.37 5.44 -13.11
CA THR A 364 -45.38 4.87 -12.20
C THR A 364 -46.79 5.27 -12.62
N LEU A 365 -47.03 6.55 -12.88
CA LEU A 365 -48.33 7.07 -13.29
C LEU A 365 -48.76 6.48 -14.64
N PHE A 366 -47.87 6.39 -15.62
CA PHE A 366 -48.13 5.70 -16.90
C PHE A 366 -48.47 4.22 -16.71
N ALA A 367 -47.74 3.51 -15.85
CA ALA A 367 -48.00 2.09 -15.58
C ALA A 367 -49.33 1.84 -14.85
N VAL A 368 -49.78 2.78 -14.00
CA VAL A 368 -51.11 2.72 -13.36
C VAL A 368 -52.21 3.01 -14.39
N MET A 369 -52.05 4.05 -15.21
CA MET A 369 -53.00 4.36 -16.30
C MET A 369 -53.17 3.16 -17.25
N PHE A 370 -52.06 2.55 -17.68
CA PHE A 370 -52.08 1.39 -18.56
C PHE A 370 -52.79 0.20 -17.92
N ALA A 371 -52.49 -0.11 -16.65
CA ALA A 371 -53.15 -1.20 -15.94
C ALA A 371 -54.66 -0.97 -15.80
N MET A 372 -55.07 0.24 -15.40
CA MET A 372 -56.49 0.59 -15.26
C MET A 372 -57.23 0.56 -16.59
N TYR A 373 -56.56 0.90 -17.70
CA TYR A 373 -57.13 0.82 -19.05
C TYR A 373 -57.44 -0.63 -19.44
N ILE A 374 -56.48 -1.55 -19.23
CA ILE A 374 -56.68 -2.98 -19.50
C ILE A 374 -57.80 -3.56 -18.63
N ILE A 375 -57.81 -3.25 -17.33
CA ILE A 375 -58.84 -3.74 -16.40
C ILE A 375 -60.23 -3.18 -16.76
N SER A 376 -60.31 -1.90 -17.12
CA SER A 376 -61.55 -1.26 -17.58
C SER A 376 -62.09 -1.94 -18.85
N GLY A 377 -61.22 -2.20 -19.83
CA GLY A 377 -61.60 -2.89 -21.07
C GLY A 377 -62.12 -4.32 -20.83
N LEU A 378 -61.43 -5.10 -19.99
CA LEU A 378 -61.83 -6.48 -19.65
C LEU A 378 -63.15 -6.51 -18.87
N THR A 379 -63.30 -5.65 -17.85
CA THR A 379 -64.50 -5.62 -17.02
C THR A 379 -65.70 -5.04 -17.75
N GLY A 380 -65.49 -4.08 -18.65
CA GLY A 380 -66.50 -3.59 -19.58
C GLY A 380 -66.98 -4.68 -20.55
N PHE A 381 -66.07 -5.50 -21.06
CA PHE A 381 -66.42 -6.66 -21.90
C PHE A 381 -67.22 -7.73 -21.15
N LEU A 382 -66.91 -7.96 -19.87
CA LEU A 382 -67.63 -8.88 -18.99
C LEU A 382 -69.00 -8.34 -18.49
N GLY A 383 -69.38 -7.12 -18.86
CA GLY A 383 -70.64 -6.48 -18.43
C GLY A 383 -70.64 -5.91 -17.01
N MET A 384 -69.47 -5.86 -16.34
CA MET A 384 -69.31 -5.31 -15.00
C MET A 384 -69.09 -3.79 -15.03
N ASN A 385 -70.11 -3.06 -15.49
CA ASN A 385 -70.00 -1.62 -15.76
C ASN A 385 -69.60 -0.78 -14.54
N SER A 386 -69.97 -1.17 -13.32
CA SER A 386 -69.59 -0.45 -12.09
C SER A 386 -68.08 -0.49 -11.81
N ILE A 387 -67.40 -1.58 -12.19
CA ILE A 387 -65.94 -1.69 -12.00
C ILE A 387 -65.22 -0.94 -13.13
N ALA A 388 -65.72 -1.03 -14.36
CA ALA A 388 -65.17 -0.30 -15.49
C ALA A 388 -65.22 1.23 -15.27
N THR A 389 -66.33 1.76 -14.74
CA THR A 389 -66.44 3.19 -14.42
C THR A 389 -65.50 3.61 -13.28
N LEU A 390 -65.30 2.77 -12.26
CA LEU A 390 -64.33 3.03 -11.20
C LEU A 390 -62.89 3.07 -11.73
N CYS A 391 -62.51 2.12 -12.60
CA CYS A 391 -61.19 2.11 -13.23
C CYS A 391 -60.96 3.33 -14.12
N ASN A 392 -61.98 3.78 -14.86
CA ASN A 392 -61.91 5.01 -15.66
C ASN A 392 -61.78 6.27 -14.79
N LEU A 393 -62.42 6.32 -13.62
CA LEU A 393 -62.26 7.41 -12.66
C LEU A 393 -60.82 7.48 -12.14
N VAL A 394 -60.25 6.34 -11.74
CA VAL A 394 -58.85 6.26 -11.27
C VAL A 394 -57.88 6.67 -12.37
N MET A 395 -58.15 6.30 -13.62
CA MET A 395 -57.38 6.72 -14.79
C MET A 395 -57.46 8.24 -15.01
N GLY A 396 -58.65 8.84 -14.89
CA GLY A 396 -58.82 10.28 -14.98
C GLY A 396 -58.05 11.05 -13.90
N ILE A 397 -58.10 10.57 -12.65
CA ILE A 397 -57.34 11.15 -11.53
C ILE A 397 -55.83 11.05 -11.78
N THR A 398 -55.33 9.90 -12.21
CA THR A 398 -53.90 9.72 -12.49
C THR A 398 -53.41 10.56 -13.67
N LEU A 399 -54.23 10.76 -14.70
CA LEU A 399 -53.92 11.67 -15.80
C LEU A 399 -53.83 13.13 -15.32
N VAL A 400 -54.77 13.58 -14.49
CA VAL A 400 -54.71 14.91 -13.88
C VAL A 400 -53.46 15.07 -13.03
N SER A 401 -53.13 14.07 -12.19
CA SER A 401 -51.88 14.09 -11.40
C SER A 401 -50.63 14.15 -12.28
N LEU A 402 -50.60 13.46 -13.42
CA LEU A 402 -49.47 13.53 -14.37
C LEU A 402 -49.34 14.92 -15.01
N CYS A 403 -50.46 15.50 -15.46
CA CYS A 403 -50.49 16.85 -16.01
C CYS A 403 -50.08 17.90 -14.97
N THR A 404 -50.57 17.79 -13.74
CA THR A 404 -50.19 18.66 -12.61
C THR A 404 -48.71 18.49 -12.28
N TRP A 405 -48.18 17.27 -12.26
CA TRP A 405 -46.76 17.02 -12.03
C TRP A 405 -45.89 17.64 -13.14
N ALA A 406 -46.28 17.48 -14.41
CA ALA A 406 -45.58 18.07 -15.55
C ALA A 406 -45.62 19.60 -15.51
N TYR A 407 -46.77 20.18 -15.16
CA TYR A 407 -46.92 21.62 -14.97
C TYR A 407 -46.02 22.13 -13.83
N VAL A 408 -46.06 21.52 -12.64
CA VAL A 408 -45.24 21.92 -11.48
C VAL A 408 -43.75 21.82 -11.80
N LYS A 409 -43.33 20.79 -12.55
CA LYS A 409 -41.93 20.65 -12.99
C LYS A 409 -41.52 21.68 -14.04
N TYR A 410 -42.44 22.09 -14.92
CA TYR A 410 -42.18 23.07 -15.98
C TYR A 410 -42.26 24.53 -15.50
N SER A 411 -43.27 24.87 -14.69
CA SER A 411 -43.50 26.24 -14.20
C SER A 411 -42.74 26.55 -12.92
N GLY A 412 -42.41 25.54 -12.12
CA GLY A 412 -41.74 25.70 -10.82
C GLY A 412 -42.63 26.23 -9.69
N GLU A 413 -43.91 26.53 -9.96
CA GLU A 413 -44.90 26.94 -8.96
C GLU A 413 -45.54 25.73 -8.27
N PHE A 414 -46.02 25.89 -7.03
CA PHE A 414 -46.69 24.84 -6.23
C PHE A 414 -45.86 23.56 -6.03
N ARG A 415 -44.57 23.74 -5.69
CA ARG A 415 -43.62 22.64 -5.39
C ARG A 415 -44.14 21.61 -4.39
N GLU A 416 -44.93 22.03 -3.39
CA GLU A 416 -45.54 21.14 -2.38
C GLU A 416 -46.47 20.09 -2.99
N ILE A 417 -47.25 20.46 -4.02
CA ILE A 417 -48.14 19.54 -4.72
C ILE A 417 -47.33 18.52 -5.53
N GLY A 418 -46.24 18.98 -6.16
CA GLY A 418 -45.30 18.10 -6.87
C GLY A 418 -44.66 17.07 -5.94
N THR A 419 -44.22 17.48 -4.75
CA THR A 419 -43.64 16.57 -3.75
C THR A 419 -44.66 15.55 -3.23
N LEU A 420 -45.93 15.93 -3.10
CA LEU A 420 -46.98 15.02 -2.65
C LEU A 420 -47.31 13.96 -3.71
N ILE A 421 -47.27 14.34 -4.99
CA ILE A 421 -47.39 13.40 -6.12
C ILE A 421 -46.20 12.44 -6.17
N ASP A 422 -44.97 12.95 -5.98
CA ASP A 422 -43.75 12.12 -5.94
C ASP A 422 -43.82 11.11 -4.78
N GLN A 423 -44.28 11.50 -3.59
CA GLN A 423 -44.48 10.59 -2.44
C GLN A 423 -45.55 9.51 -2.70
N MET A 424 -46.68 9.88 -3.31
CA MET A 424 -47.72 8.90 -3.67
C MET A 424 -47.21 7.91 -4.72
N ALA A 425 -46.47 8.40 -5.72
CA ALA A 425 -45.83 7.56 -6.72
C ALA A 425 -44.76 6.64 -6.11
N GLU A 426 -44.04 7.09 -5.08
CA GLU A 426 -43.08 6.28 -4.33
C GLU A 426 -43.77 5.14 -3.58
N VAL A 427 -44.86 5.41 -2.86
CA VAL A 427 -45.66 4.36 -2.19
C VAL A 427 -46.17 3.34 -3.20
N LEU A 428 -46.71 3.79 -4.34
CA LEU A 428 -47.19 2.90 -5.40
C LEU A 428 -46.06 2.11 -6.06
N TRP A 429 -44.90 2.73 -6.25
CA TRP A 429 -43.72 2.06 -6.79
C TRP A 429 -43.18 1.02 -5.82
N GLU A 430 -43.07 1.31 -4.53
CA GLU A 430 -42.62 0.35 -3.52
C GLU A 430 -43.63 -0.80 -3.32
N GLN A 431 -44.92 -0.52 -3.43
CA GLN A 431 -45.98 -1.52 -3.32
C GLN A 431 -46.06 -2.43 -4.57
N ARG A 432 -45.70 -1.90 -5.75
CA ARG A 432 -45.72 -2.61 -7.04
C ARG A 432 -44.37 -3.22 -7.43
N SER A 433 -43.26 -2.65 -6.98
CA SER A 433 -41.93 -3.25 -7.13
C SER A 433 -41.84 -4.40 -6.13
N PRO A 434 -41.88 -5.66 -6.60
CA PRO A 434 -41.82 -6.76 -5.69
C PRO A 434 -40.35 -6.90 -5.27
N LYS A 435 -39.98 -6.23 -4.18
CA LYS A 435 -38.78 -6.54 -3.38
C LYS A 435 -38.76 -8.01 -2.90
N LYS A 436 -39.83 -8.79 -3.16
CA LYS A 436 -39.92 -10.25 -2.96
C LYS A 436 -39.98 -11.13 -4.23
N VAL A 437 -40.06 -10.59 -5.45
CA VAL A 437 -40.11 -11.41 -6.70
C VAL A 437 -38.97 -11.10 -7.67
N ILE A 438 -38.32 -9.93 -7.59
CA ILE A 438 -37.21 -9.56 -8.51
C ILE A 438 -35.82 -9.88 -7.93
N LYS A 439 -35.69 -10.10 -6.62
CA LYS A 439 -34.40 -10.49 -5.99
C LYS A 439 -33.77 -11.78 -6.55
N PRO A 440 -34.51 -12.86 -6.87
CA PRO A 440 -33.87 -14.07 -7.40
C PRO A 440 -33.69 -14.06 -8.92
N LEU A 441 -34.14 -13.03 -9.67
CA LEU A 441 -33.92 -12.94 -11.12
C LEU A 441 -32.87 -11.89 -11.50
N GLY A 442 -32.82 -10.75 -10.80
CA GLY A 442 -31.80 -9.71 -11.07
C GLY A 442 -30.39 -10.16 -10.70
N ASP A 443 -30.23 -10.81 -9.54
CA ASP A 443 -28.94 -11.28 -9.07
C ASP A 443 -28.38 -12.39 -9.99
N ASN A 444 -29.24 -13.32 -10.44
CA ASN A 444 -28.83 -14.37 -11.38
C ASN A 444 -28.51 -13.84 -12.79
N LEU A 445 -29.26 -12.85 -13.31
CA LEU A 445 -29.00 -12.29 -14.64
C LEU A 445 -27.77 -11.39 -14.65
N ILE A 446 -27.53 -10.62 -13.58
CA ILE A 446 -26.34 -9.78 -13.45
C ILE A 446 -25.09 -10.65 -13.18
N GLU A 447 -25.22 -11.73 -12.40
CA GLU A 447 -24.13 -12.69 -12.18
C GLU A 447 -23.80 -13.47 -13.47
N ASP A 448 -24.80 -13.87 -14.27
CA ASP A 448 -24.57 -14.50 -15.58
C ASP A 448 -24.03 -13.52 -16.63
N THR A 449 -24.44 -12.25 -16.61
CA THR A 449 -23.92 -11.22 -17.52
C THR A 449 -22.51 -10.79 -17.13
N MET A 450 -22.21 -10.68 -15.83
CA MET A 450 -20.83 -10.48 -15.36
C MET A 450 -19.96 -11.71 -15.66
N ARG A 451 -20.45 -12.93 -15.44
CA ARG A 451 -19.72 -14.14 -15.81
C ARG A 451 -19.47 -14.19 -17.32
N GLN A 452 -20.44 -13.90 -18.17
CA GLN A 452 -20.23 -13.85 -19.62
C GLN A 452 -19.30 -12.71 -20.03
N SER A 453 -19.39 -11.52 -19.42
CA SER A 453 -18.51 -10.39 -19.73
C SER A 453 -17.06 -10.66 -19.27
N VAL A 454 -16.88 -11.26 -18.10
CA VAL A 454 -15.57 -11.72 -17.60
C VAL A 454 -15.03 -12.86 -18.47
N THR A 455 -15.87 -13.82 -18.86
CA THR A 455 -15.45 -14.93 -19.75
C THR A 455 -15.07 -14.42 -21.13
N ASN A 456 -15.81 -13.46 -21.68
CA ASN A 456 -15.52 -12.83 -22.97
C ASN A 456 -14.28 -11.92 -22.90
N SER A 457 -14.06 -11.22 -21.78
CA SER A 457 -12.85 -10.40 -21.56
C SER A 457 -11.60 -11.28 -21.37
N ILE A 458 -11.73 -12.41 -20.68
CA ILE A 458 -10.68 -13.42 -20.56
C ILE A 458 -10.41 -14.08 -21.92
N LYS A 459 -11.45 -14.39 -22.71
CA LYS A 459 -11.30 -14.90 -24.07
C LYS A 459 -10.61 -13.89 -24.98
N ALA A 460 -11.01 -12.62 -24.91
CA ALA A 460 -10.43 -11.52 -25.69
C ALA A 460 -8.96 -11.30 -25.31
N GLY A 461 -8.63 -11.27 -24.02
CA GLY A 461 -7.25 -11.17 -23.52
C GLY A 461 -6.38 -12.37 -23.88
N LEU A 462 -6.93 -13.59 -23.89
CA LEU A 462 -6.23 -14.79 -24.36
C LEU A 462 -5.98 -14.75 -25.88
N THR A 463 -6.94 -14.29 -26.69
CA THR A 463 -6.73 -14.10 -28.14
C THR A 463 -5.77 -12.96 -28.46
N GLU A 464 -5.74 -11.88 -27.67
CA GLU A 464 -4.74 -10.81 -27.81
C GLU A 464 -3.34 -11.27 -27.42
N GLN A 465 -3.19 -12.05 -26.33
CA GLN A 465 -1.90 -12.65 -25.96
C GLN A 465 -1.41 -13.66 -27.00
N MET A 466 -2.30 -14.50 -27.57
CA MET A 466 -1.92 -15.43 -28.65
C MET A 466 -1.56 -14.71 -29.96
N SER A 467 -2.23 -13.59 -30.28
CA SER A 467 -1.92 -12.73 -31.43
C SER A 467 -0.59 -12.00 -31.28
N GLN A 468 -0.28 -11.48 -30.09
CA GLN A 468 1.02 -10.87 -29.78
C GLN A 468 2.16 -11.91 -29.78
N HIS A 469 1.91 -13.11 -29.26
CA HIS A 469 2.89 -14.20 -29.29
C HIS A 469 3.16 -14.74 -30.70
N ALA A 470 2.15 -14.70 -31.59
CA ALA A 470 2.30 -15.06 -32.99
C ALA A 470 3.07 -13.99 -33.78
N ARG A 471 2.83 -12.68 -33.53
CA ARG A 471 3.57 -11.59 -34.17
C ARG A 471 5.04 -11.50 -33.75
N LEU A 472 5.37 -11.90 -32.51
CA LEU A 472 6.75 -11.97 -32.01
C LEU A 472 7.55 -13.17 -32.53
N LYS A 473 6.93 -14.14 -33.23
CA LYS A 473 7.62 -15.28 -33.85
C LYS A 473 7.86 -15.12 -35.36
N THR A 474 7.35 -14.06 -35.98
CA THR A 474 7.45 -13.81 -37.42
C THR A 474 8.25 -12.55 -37.79
N ASN A 475 8.98 -11.95 -36.84
CA ASN A 475 9.98 -10.91 -37.09
C ASN A 475 11.34 -11.36 -36.58
#